data_AF-A0A0K2V9Q6-F1
#
_entry.id   AF-A0A0K2V9Q6-F1
#
_cell.length_a   1.000
_cell.length_b   1.000
_cell.length_c   1.000
_cell.angle_alpha   90.00
_cell.angle_beta   90.00
_cell.angle_gamma   90.00
#
_symmetry.space_group_name_H-M   'P 1'
#
loop_
_entity.id
_entity.type
_entity.pdbx_description
1 polymer ?
#
loop_
_entity_poly.entity_id
_entity_poly.type
_entity_poly.pdbx_seq_one_letter_code
_entity_poly.pdbx_strand_id
1 'polypeptide(L)' 'MGSLLPRLTLAEMRCQCSRLELGRKDELRGKKKLELVALVREYIEGCGCDPKSFDFNDGVQASGDVLQARRDS' A
#
# COMPACT_ATOMS: atom_id res chain seq x y z
N MET A 1 13.88 -8.97 -3.13
CA MET A 1 13.58 -7.93 -2.11
C MET A 1 12.09 -7.67 -2.19
N GLY A 2 11.36 -7.97 -1.12
CA GLY A 2 9.89 -8.09 -1.13
C GLY A 2 9.18 -6.74 -1.26
N SER A 3 8.10 -6.75 -2.04
CA SER A 3 7.15 -5.66 -2.20
C SER A 3 6.49 -5.30 -0.86
N LEU A 4 6.78 -4.10 -0.34
CA LEU A 4 6.34 -3.65 1.00
C LEU A 4 4.98 -2.95 1.00
N LEU A 5 4.58 -2.32 -0.11
CA LEU A 5 3.36 -1.51 -0.20
C LEU A 5 2.02 -2.27 -0.18
N PRO A 6 1.88 -3.54 -0.64
CA PRO A 6 0.58 -4.22 -0.64
C PRO A 6 0.07 -4.51 0.78
N ARG A 7 0.99 -4.82 1.69
CA ARG A 7 0.71 -5.24 3.07
C ARG A 7 0.44 -4.08 4.03
N LEU A 8 0.65 -2.84 3.60
CA LEU A 8 0.42 -1.69 4.47
C LEU A 8 -1.09 -1.49 4.69
N THR A 9 -1.46 -1.32 5.95
CA THR A 9 -2.79 -0.84 6.33
C THR A 9 -3.02 0.58 5.80
N LEU A 10 -4.28 1.02 5.77
CA LEU A 10 -4.61 2.41 5.38
C LEU A 10 -3.87 3.45 6.24
N ALA A 11 -3.72 3.17 7.54
CA ALA A 11 -3.01 4.04 8.46
C ALA A 11 -1.51 4.11 8.13
N GLU A 12 -0.87 2.97 7.87
CA GLU A 12 0.53 2.94 7.44
C GLU A 12 0.73 3.61 6.08
N MET A 13 -0.20 3.42 5.14
CA MET A 13 -0.12 4.07 3.83
C MET A 13 -0.23 5.60 3.94
N ARG A 14 -1.13 6.10 4.80
CA ARG A 14 -1.21 7.54 5.14
C ARG A 14 0.08 8.03 5.78
N CYS A 15 0.65 7.25 6.69
CA CYS A 15 1.92 7.58 7.33
C CYS A 15 3.05 7.69 6.29
N GLN A 16 3.17 6.74 5.37
CA GLN A 16 4.17 6.79 4.30
C GLN A 16 3.96 8.00 3.37
N CYS A 17 2.71 8.27 2.96
CA CYS A 17 2.42 9.46 2.16
C CYS A 17 2.80 10.76 2.89
N SER A 18 2.59 10.82 4.20
CA SER A 18 2.99 11.97 5.02
C SER A 18 4.51 12.10 5.14
N ARG A 19 5.24 10.97 5.24
CA ARG A 19 6.72 10.96 5.31
C ARG A 19 7.38 11.35 3.99
N LEU A 20 6.73 11.03 2.88
CA LEU A 20 7.13 11.39 1.52
C LEU A 20 6.60 12.77 1.10
N GLU A 21 5.94 13.50 2.01
CA GLU A 21 5.39 14.84 1.77
C GLU A 21 4.43 14.91 0.56
N LEU A 22 3.71 13.82 0.27
CA LEU A 22 2.79 13.69 -0.89
C LEU A 22 1.44 14.42 -0.71
N GLY A 23 1.30 15.23 0.34
CA GLY A 23 0.08 15.97 0.64
C GLY A 23 -0.05 16.31 2.13
N ARG A 24 -0.96 17.22 2.47
CA ARG A 24 -1.19 17.59 3.88
C ARG A 24 -1.91 16.48 4.63
N LYS A 25 -1.67 16.41 5.94
CA LYS A 25 -2.22 15.37 6.83
C LYS A 25 -3.75 15.24 6.72
N ASP A 26 -4.46 16.37 6.60
CA ASP A 26 -5.93 16.39 6.45
C ASP A 26 -6.39 15.88 5.07
N GLU A 27 -5.65 16.21 4.01
CA GLU A 27 -5.90 15.72 2.65
C GLU A 27 -5.71 14.19 2.58
N LEU A 28 -4.67 13.67 3.25
CA LEU A 28 -4.40 12.23 3.34
C LEU A 28 -5.44 11.48 4.19
N ARG A 29 -6.06 12.12 5.20
CA ARG A 29 -7.15 11.52 6.00
C ARG A 29 -8.43 11.31 5.18
N GLY A 30 -8.70 12.18 4.19
CA GLY A 30 -9.87 12.06 3.31
C GLY A 30 -9.73 10.98 2.23
N LYS A 31 -8.50 10.56 1.92
CA LYS A 31 -8.20 9.65 0.81
C LYS A 31 -8.36 8.16 1.18
N LYS A 32 -8.84 7.38 0.21
CA LYS A 32 -8.92 5.91 0.26
C LYS A 32 -7.56 5.28 -0.03
N LYS A 33 -7.39 4.00 0.35
CA LYS A 33 -6.11 3.26 0.16
C LYS A 33 -5.64 3.30 -1.31
N LEU A 34 -6.57 3.12 -2.26
CA LEU A 34 -6.26 3.15 -3.70
C LEU A 34 -5.74 4.53 -4.17
N GLU A 35 -6.30 5.62 -3.64
CA GLU A 35 -5.84 6.98 -3.99
C GLU A 35 -4.44 7.25 -3.42
N LEU A 36 -4.17 6.77 -2.20
CA LEU A 36 -2.84 6.89 -1.59
C LEU A 36 -1.79 6.03 -2.33
N VAL A 37 -2.19 4.86 -2.81
CA VAL A 37 -1.38 4.01 -3.69
C VAL A 37 -1.04 4.73 -4.98
N ALA A 38 -2.00 5.41 -5.61
CA ALA A 38 -1.76 6.19 -6.82
C ALA A 38 -0.74 7.32 -6.59
N LEU A 39 -0.84 8.05 -5.48
CA LEU A 39 0.13 9.10 -5.11
C LEU A 39 1.54 8.55 -4.95
N VAL A 40 1.69 7.40 -4.28
CA VAL A 40 3.00 6.78 -4.10
C VAL A 40 3.56 6.25 -5.42
N ARG A 41 2.72 5.70 -6.30
CA ARG A 41 3.13 5.27 -7.64
C ARG A 41 3.67 6.44 -8.47
N GLU A 42 2.94 7.55 -8.51
CA GLU A 42 3.35 8.75 -9.25
C GLU A 42 4.67 9.31 -8.70
N TYR A 43 4.85 9.33 -7.38
CA TYR A 43 6.11 9.73 -6.75
C TYR A 43 7.28 8.86 -7.18
N ILE A 44 7.10 7.53 -7.19
CA ILE A 44 8.13 6.57 -7.60
C ILE A 44 8.50 6.75 -9.08
N GLU A 45 7.50 6.92 -9.95
CA GLU A 45 7.72 7.24 -11.38
C GLU A 45 8.50 8.55 -11.54
N GLY A 46 8.14 9.60 -10.79
CA GLY A 46 8.84 10.89 -10.78
C GLY A 46 10.30 10.80 -10.30
N CYS A 47 10.62 9.82 -9.46
CA CYS A 47 11.99 9.51 -9.05
C CYS A 47 12.78 8.70 -10.09
N GLY A 48 12.19 8.36 -11.24
CA GLY A 48 12.80 7.50 -12.26
C GLY A 48 12.83 6.01 -11.90
N CYS A 49 12.06 5.60 -10.89
CA CYS A 49 11.92 4.20 -10.49
C CYS A 49 10.71 3.57 -11.19
N ASP A 50 10.83 2.31 -11.59
CA ASP A 50 9.70 1.60 -12.19
C ASP A 50 8.73 1.13 -11.08
N PRO A 51 7.47 1.62 -11.07
CA PRO A 51 6.51 1.30 -10.04
C PRO A 51 5.97 -0.13 -10.13
N LYS A 52 6.21 -0.90 -11.20
CA LYS A 52 5.88 -2.34 -11.25
C LYS A 52 6.81 -3.15 -10.36
N SER A 53 7.97 -2.59 -10.01
CA SER A 53 8.84 -3.14 -8.95
C SER A 53 8.15 -3.14 -7.58
N PHE A 54 7.11 -2.33 -7.43
CA PHE A 54 6.27 -2.29 -6.25
C PHE A 54 4.94 -2.96 -6.56
N ASP A 55 4.74 -4.16 -6.02
CA ASP A 55 3.42 -4.77 -6.07
C ASP A 55 2.47 -3.93 -5.21
N PHE A 56 1.43 -3.36 -5.82
CA PHE A 56 0.40 -2.58 -5.14
C PHE A 56 -0.95 -3.30 -5.13
N ASN A 57 -1.02 -4.51 -5.66
CA ASN A 57 -2.27 -5.16 -6.07
C ASN A 57 -2.89 -6.05 -4.97
N ASP A 58 -2.18 -6.29 -3.86
CA ASP A 58 -2.65 -7.13 -2.75
C ASP A 58 -3.66 -6.42 -1.80
N GLY A 59 -4.53 -5.57 -2.35
CA GLY A 59 -5.56 -4.84 -1.60
C GLY A 59 -6.99 -5.30 -1.84
N VAL A 60 -7.23 -6.20 -2.80
CA VAL A 60 -8.58 -6.65 -3.18
C VAL A 60 -9.06 -7.87 -2.39
N GLN A 61 -8.21 -8.54 -1.61
CA GLN A 61 -8.65 -9.71 -0.82
C GLN A 61 -7.96 -9.82 0.55
N ALA A 62 -8.41 -9.01 1.51
CA ALA A 62 -8.21 -9.28 2.94
C ALA A 62 -9.55 -9.15 3.69
N SER A 63 -10.58 -9.79 3.16
CA SER A 63 -11.72 -10.30 3.93
C SER A 63 -11.97 -11.72 3.44
N GLY A 64 -11.37 -12.67 4.14
CA GLY A 64 -11.43 -14.08 3.81
C GLY A 64 -10.80 -14.89 4.92
N ASP A 65 -11.62 -15.23 5.91
CA ASP A 65 -11.44 -16.35 6.83
C ASP A 65 -10.75 -17.55 6.16
N VAL A 66 -9.50 -17.86 6.53
CA VAL A 66 -8.94 -19.22 6.44
C VAL A 66 -7.89 -19.37 7.54
N LEU A 67 -8.32 -19.71 8.76
CA LEU A 67 -7.42 -20.40 9.69
C LEU A 67 -7.24 -21.83 9.14
N GLN A 68 -6.05 -22.05 8.61
CA GLN A 68 -5.62 -23.22 7.88
C GLN A 68 -5.70 -24.50 8.72
N ALA A 69 -6.41 -25.49 8.20
CA ALA A 69 -6.39 -26.88 8.66
C ALA A 69 -4.94 -27.40 8.74
N ARG A 70 -4.50 -27.82 9.93
CA ARG A 70 -3.31 -28.66 10.09
C ARG A 70 -3.75 -30.11 9.83
N ARG A 71 -3.36 -30.66 8.69
CA ARG A 71 -3.31 -32.11 8.45
C ARG A 71 -1.96 -32.64 8.95
N ASP A 72 -2.05 -33.66 9.79
CA ASP A 72 -1.23 -34.87 9.90
C ASP A 72 0.23 -34.83 9.42
N SER A 73 1.13 -35.15 10.36
CA SER A 73 2.14 -36.20 10.23
C SER A 73 2.52 -36.73 11.62
#